data_AF-A0A2G2LI36-F1
#
_entry.id   AF-A0A2G2LI36-F1
#
_cell.length_a   1.000
_cell.length_b   1.000
_cell.length_c   1.000
_cell.angle_alpha   90.00
_cell.angle_beta   90.00
_cell.angle_gamma   90.00
#
_symmetry.space_group_name_H-M   'P 1'
#
loop_
_entity.id
_entity.type
_entity.pdbx_description
1 polymer ?
#
loop_
_entity_poly.entity_id
_entity_poly.type
_entity_poly.pdbx_seq_one_letter_code
_entity_poly.pdbx_strand_id
1 'polypeptide(L)'
;MGLPIAIAAYFWANRLLPIGFAQRAEWEMHTLFITWAAMLLYPVLIAKKRSLYQIWADQLLLAAVAFFCLPLLNFLTTDKHLATSLAQQDWAMAGFDLSMLGFGLCFYFAAKKVRNKHILMSVEKGLNSSKQASLKKRHDPLGIH
;
A
#
# COMPACT_ATOMS: atom_id res chain seq x y z
N MET A 1 5.66 5.65 1.02
CA MET A 1 5.83 4.21 0.68
C MET A 1 5.74 3.98 -0.84
N GLY A 2 6.26 4.90 -1.66
CA GLY A 2 6.01 4.86 -3.11
C GLY A 2 6.86 3.84 -3.87
N LEU A 3 8.07 3.53 -3.38
CA LEU A 3 9.02 2.68 -4.10
C LEU A 3 8.56 1.20 -4.22
N PRO A 4 8.07 0.53 -3.16
CA PRO A 4 7.52 -0.83 -3.31
C PRO A 4 6.33 -0.90 -4.27
N ILE A 5 5.46 0.12 -4.28
CA ILE A 5 4.33 0.22 -5.19
C ILE A 5 4.80 0.38 -6.63
N ALA A 6 5.83 1.21 -6.84
CA ALA A 6 6.44 1.41 -8.15
C ALA A 6 7.13 0.14 -8.67
N ILE A 7 7.78 -0.64 -7.80
CA ILE A 7 8.33 -1.96 -8.15
C ILE A 7 7.20 -2.93 -8.54
N ALA A 8 6.10 -2.97 -7.79
CA ALA A 8 4.95 -3.79 -8.17
C ALA A 8 4.40 -3.35 -9.53
N ALA A 9 4.24 -2.05 -9.77
CA ALA A 9 3.78 -1.51 -11.05
C ALA A 9 4.72 -1.85 -12.22
N TYR A 10 6.03 -1.88 -11.99
CA TYR A 10 7.00 -2.37 -12.97
C TYR A 10 6.74 -3.85 -13.33
N PHE A 11 6.52 -4.72 -12.35
CA PHE A 11 6.17 -6.13 -12.60
C PHE A 11 4.83 -6.30 -13.34
N TRP A 12 3.88 -5.41 -13.11
CA TRP A 12 2.62 -5.35 -13.85
C TRP A 12 2.85 -4.92 -15.31
N ALA A 13 3.63 -3.85 -15.54
CA ALA A 13 3.98 -3.42 -16.89
C ALA A 13 4.69 -4.52 -17.67
N ASN A 14 5.62 -5.23 -17.02
CA ASN A 14 6.32 -6.35 -17.62
C ASN A 14 5.37 -7.50 -18.03
N ARG A 15 4.22 -7.68 -17.38
CA ARG A 15 3.22 -8.71 -17.74
C ARG A 15 2.17 -8.24 -18.74
N LEU A 16 1.83 -6.95 -18.72
CA LEU A 16 0.78 -6.38 -19.58
C LEU A 16 1.31 -5.85 -20.93
N LEU A 17 2.58 -5.45 -21.02
CA LEU A 17 3.13 -4.90 -22.25
C LEU A 17 3.34 -5.99 -23.31
N PRO A 18 2.81 -5.80 -24.54
CA PRO A 18 3.00 -6.74 -25.64
C PRO A 18 4.48 -6.96 -25.98
N ILE A 19 4.83 -8.17 -26.41
CA ILE A 19 6.22 -8.53 -26.73
C ILE A 19 6.76 -7.69 -27.92
N GLY A 20 5.90 -7.35 -28.89
CA GLY A 20 6.27 -6.51 -30.03
C GLY A 20 6.26 -5.01 -29.78
N PHE A 21 6.13 -4.57 -28.52
CA PHE A 21 6.06 -3.15 -28.20
C PHE A 21 7.44 -2.49 -28.37
N ALA A 22 7.51 -1.49 -29.24
CA ALA A 22 8.74 -0.73 -29.46
C ALA A 22 9.18 -0.07 -28.15
N GLN A 23 10.48 -0.13 -27.86
CA GLN A 23 11.08 0.44 -26.65
C GLN A 23 10.42 -0.05 -25.35
N ARG A 24 9.94 -1.30 -25.31
CA ARG A 24 9.28 -1.89 -24.14
C ARG A 24 10.06 -1.68 -22.84
N ALA A 25 11.37 -1.92 -22.85
CA ALA A 25 12.22 -1.75 -21.66
C ALA A 25 12.18 -0.31 -21.12
N GLU A 26 12.13 0.70 -21.99
CA GLU A 26 12.00 2.10 -21.58
C GLU A 26 10.64 2.36 -20.94
N TRP A 27 9.57 1.79 -21.51
CA TRP A 27 8.22 1.92 -20.95
C TRP A 27 8.02 1.22 -19.61
N GLU A 28 8.68 0.09 -19.39
CA GLU A 28 8.73 -0.57 -18.08
C GLU A 28 9.36 0.37 -17.03
N MET A 29 10.48 0.99 -17.37
CA MET A 29 11.17 1.96 -16.52
C MET A 29 10.33 3.24 -16.31
N HIS A 30 9.69 3.76 -17.36
CA HIS A 30 8.76 4.89 -17.26
C HIS A 30 7.61 4.58 -16.30
N THR A 31 7.06 3.37 -16.34
CA THR A 31 5.98 2.97 -15.41
C THR A 31 6.43 3.04 -13.95
N LEU A 32 7.66 2.60 -13.67
CA LEU A 32 8.26 2.71 -12.33
C LEU A 32 8.36 4.18 -11.91
N PHE A 33 8.97 5.03 -12.73
CA PHE A 33 9.17 6.44 -12.38
C PHE A 33 7.87 7.23 -12.27
N ILE A 34 6.92 7.01 -13.19
CA ILE A 34 5.59 7.64 -13.17
C ILE A 34 4.86 7.23 -11.89
N THR A 35 4.82 5.94 -11.57
CA THR A 35 4.16 5.45 -10.36
C THR A 35 4.82 5.99 -9.10
N TRP A 36 6.15 5.99 -9.07
CA TRP A 36 6.91 6.52 -7.94
C TRP A 36 6.64 8.02 -7.72
N ALA A 37 6.69 8.81 -8.78
CA ALA A 37 6.39 10.24 -8.75
C ALA A 37 4.94 10.50 -8.33
N ALA A 38 3.98 9.74 -8.88
CA ALA A 38 2.57 9.83 -8.49
C ALA A 38 2.38 9.54 -6.99
N MET A 39 3.08 8.54 -6.45
CA MET A 39 3.04 8.21 -5.02
C MET A 39 3.70 9.26 -4.12
N LEU A 40 4.65 10.05 -4.64
CA LEU A 40 5.21 11.20 -3.93
C LEU A 40 4.27 12.41 -3.95
N LEU A 41 3.57 12.63 -5.06
CA LEU A 41 2.63 13.74 -5.20
C LEU A 41 1.31 13.50 -4.47
N TYR A 42 0.87 12.24 -4.37
CA TYR A 42 -0.42 11.87 -3.76
C TYR A 42 -0.62 12.44 -2.34
N PRO A 43 0.33 12.33 -1.39
CA PRO A 43 0.19 12.95 -0.08
C PRO A 43 0.05 14.47 -0.12
N VAL A 44 0.77 15.15 -1.02
CA VAL A 44 0.75 16.62 -1.14
C VAL A 44 -0.63 17.11 -1.59
N LEU A 45 -1.27 16.40 -2.51
CA LEU A 45 -2.59 16.75 -3.04
C LEU A 45 -3.72 16.55 -2.02
N ILE A 46 -3.60 15.54 -1.15
CA ILE A 46 -4.68 15.12 -0.24
C ILE A 46 -4.41 15.52 1.23
N ALA A 47 -3.23 16.07 1.54
CA ALA A 47 -2.85 16.52 2.88
C ALA A 47 -3.86 17.48 3.53
N LYS A 48 -4.60 18.26 2.74
CA LYS A 48 -5.65 19.16 3.25
C LYS A 48 -6.92 18.44 3.73
N LYS A 49 -7.18 17.22 3.25
CA LYS A 49 -8.43 16.48 3.50
C LYS A 49 -8.25 15.27 4.42
N ARG A 50 -7.03 14.71 4.50
CA ARG A 50 -6.75 13.52 5.32
C ARG A 50 -5.49 13.71 6.14
N SER A 51 -5.47 13.07 7.31
CA SER A 51 -4.28 12.98 8.15
C SER A 51 -3.17 12.21 7.42
N LEU A 52 -1.92 12.64 7.59
CA LEU A 52 -0.74 11.98 6.99
C LEU A 52 -0.70 10.48 7.32
N TYR A 53 -1.15 10.08 8.51
CA TYR A 53 -1.22 8.68 8.91
C TYR A 53 -2.21 7.84 8.09
N GLN A 54 -3.36 8.42 7.73
CA GLN A 54 -4.34 7.75 6.88
C GLN A 54 -3.78 7.58 5.47
N ILE A 55 -3.13 8.61 4.94
CA ILE A 55 -2.45 8.55 3.63
C ILE A 55 -1.38 7.45 3.61
N TRP A 56 -0.60 7.31 4.68
CA TRP A 56 0.42 6.26 4.77
C TRP A 56 -0.20 4.86 4.87
N ALA A 57 -1.29 4.71 5.62
CA ALA A 57 -2.03 3.45 5.68
C ALA A 57 -2.65 3.09 4.32
N ASP A 58 -3.19 4.07 3.60
CA ASP A 58 -3.75 3.89 2.26
C ASP A 58 -2.66 3.45 1.26
N GLN A 59 -1.47 4.06 1.30
CA GLN A 59 -0.34 3.64 0.45
C GLN A 59 0.12 2.21 0.77
N LEU A 60 0.19 1.83 2.05
CA LEU A 60 0.56 0.47 2.44
C LEU A 60 -0.49 -0.55 1.98
N LEU A 61 -1.77 -0.20 2.07
CA LEU A 61 -2.85 -1.07 1.58
C LEU A 61 -2.79 -1.19 0.05
N LEU A 62 -2.55 -0.09 -0.65
CA LEU A 62 -2.38 -0.09 -2.11
C LEU A 62 -1.20 -0.99 -2.52
N ALA A 63 -0.08 -0.92 -1.80
CA ALA A 63 1.04 -1.84 -2.01
C ALA A 63 0.62 -3.30 -1.79
N ALA A 64 -0.06 -3.60 -0.68
CA ALA A 64 -0.52 -4.96 -0.39
C ALA A 64 -1.40 -5.53 -1.51
N VAL A 65 -2.36 -4.74 -2.00
CA VAL A 65 -3.23 -5.13 -3.11
C VAL A 65 -2.42 -5.31 -4.40
N ALA A 66 -1.51 -4.39 -4.74
CA ALA A 66 -0.69 -4.50 -5.94
C ALA A 66 0.16 -5.78 -5.95
N PHE A 67 0.75 -6.16 -4.81
CA PHE A 67 1.52 -7.39 -4.65
C PHE A 67 0.65 -8.65 -4.66
N PHE A 68 -0.55 -8.63 -4.07
CA PHE A 68 -1.47 -9.79 -4.12
C PHE A 68 -2.09 -10.01 -5.50
N CYS A 69 -2.29 -8.95 -6.27
CA CYS A 69 -2.81 -9.08 -7.62
C CYS A 69 -1.76 -9.56 -8.62
N LEU A 70 -0.46 -9.47 -8.32
CA LEU A 70 0.60 -10.03 -9.17
C LEU A 70 0.48 -11.55 -9.42
N PRO A 71 0.36 -12.42 -8.41
CA PRO A 71 0.15 -13.86 -8.63
C PRO A 71 -1.19 -14.15 -9.32
N LEU A 72 -2.22 -13.35 -9.08
CA LEU A 72 -3.50 -13.47 -9.81
C LEU A 72 -3.33 -13.12 -11.29
N LEU A 73 -2.59 -12.05 -11.59
CA LEU A 73 -2.26 -11.67 -12.96
C LEU A 73 -1.40 -12.74 -13.63
N ASN A 74 -0.44 -13.32 -12.91
CA ASN A 74 0.38 -14.44 -13.34
C ASN A 74 -0.50 -15.63 -13.71
N PHE A 75 -1.47 -15.98 -12.88
CA PHE A 75 -2.44 -17.04 -13.16
C PHE A 75 -3.29 -16.75 -14.40
N LEU A 76 -3.74 -15.51 -14.60
CA LEU A 76 -4.56 -15.11 -15.75
C LEU A 76 -3.78 -14.93 -17.07
N THR A 77 -2.50 -14.56 -17.00
CA THR A 77 -1.66 -14.41 -18.20
C THR A 77 -0.96 -15.69 -18.61
N THR A 78 -0.83 -16.66 -17.69
CA THR A 78 -0.33 -18.01 -18.00
C THR A 78 -1.44 -18.87 -18.63
N ASP A 79 -1.90 -18.45 -19.81
CA ASP A 79 -2.62 -19.29 -20.79
C ASP A 79 -1.61 -20.05 -21.69
N LYS A 80 -0.58 -20.66 -21.09
CA LYS A 80 0.32 -21.60 -21.76
C LYS A 80 0.19 -22.97 -21.10
N HIS A 81 -0.78 -23.72 -21.60
CA HIS A 81 -0.93 -25.17 -21.47
C HIS A 81 -0.80 -25.73 -20.03
N LEU A 82 -1.91 -25.78 -19.30
CA LEU A 82 -2.08 -26.65 -18.12
C LEU A 82 -1.59 -28.11 -18.35
N ALA A 83 -1.51 -28.56 -19.61
CA ALA A 83 -1.03 -29.88 -19.99
C ALA A 83 0.50 -30.00 -20.25
N THR A 84 1.25 -28.90 -20.45
CA THR A 84 2.71 -28.98 -20.68
C THR A 84 3.55 -28.38 -19.56
N SER A 85 3.01 -27.49 -18.72
CA SER A 85 3.75 -26.93 -17.58
C SER A 85 3.88 -27.88 -16.39
N LEU A 86 3.04 -28.93 -16.32
CA LEU A 86 3.15 -30.00 -15.32
C LEU A 86 4.42 -30.86 -15.51
N ALA A 87 5.11 -30.73 -16.63
CA ALA A 87 6.32 -31.49 -16.97
C ALA A 87 7.64 -30.83 -16.50
N GLN A 88 7.65 -29.61 -15.94
CA GLN A 88 8.90 -28.86 -15.69
C GLN A 88 9.27 -28.50 -14.24
N GLN A 89 8.49 -28.90 -13.21
CA GLN A 89 8.88 -28.63 -11.80
C GLN A 89 9.28 -27.16 -11.53
N ASP A 90 8.44 -26.20 -11.94
CA ASP A 90 8.79 -24.77 -11.92
C ASP A 90 8.67 -24.14 -10.51
N TRP A 91 9.56 -24.55 -9.60
CA TRP A 91 9.70 -24.00 -8.25
C TRP A 91 9.99 -22.49 -8.26
N ALA A 92 10.51 -21.95 -9.36
CA ALA A 92 10.80 -20.53 -9.48
C ALA A 92 9.52 -19.70 -9.54
N MET A 93 8.51 -20.15 -10.30
CA MET A 93 7.21 -19.48 -10.35
C MET A 93 6.48 -19.54 -9.00
N ALA A 94 6.47 -20.72 -8.35
CA ALA A 94 5.88 -20.89 -7.02
C ALA A 94 6.59 -20.06 -5.94
N GLY A 95 7.93 -19.99 -5.98
CA GLY A 95 8.73 -19.17 -5.06
C GLY A 95 8.52 -17.67 -5.27
N PHE A 96 8.36 -17.23 -6.52
CA PHE A 96 8.00 -15.86 -6.85
C PHE A 96 6.62 -15.51 -6.29
N ASP A 97 5.60 -16.31 -6.58
CA ASP A 97 4.23 -16.07 -6.13
C ASP A 97 4.13 -16.06 -4.60
N LEU A 98 4.80 -17.00 -3.92
CA LEU A 98 4.85 -17.04 -2.45
C LEU A 98 5.54 -15.79 -1.87
N SER A 99 6.61 -15.32 -2.51
CA SER A 99 7.28 -14.07 -2.10
C SER A 99 6.36 -12.87 -2.27
N MET A 100 5.63 -12.77 -3.38
CA MET A 100 4.67 -11.69 -3.61
C MET A 100 3.53 -11.71 -2.59
N LEU A 101 3.00 -12.89 -2.26
CA LEU A 101 2.01 -13.06 -1.19
C LEU A 101 2.60 -12.66 0.17
N GLY A 102 3.83 -13.07 0.47
CA GLY A 102 4.53 -12.72 1.71
C GLY A 102 4.67 -11.20 1.86
N PHE A 103 5.14 -10.50 0.83
CA PHE A 103 5.23 -9.05 0.83
C PHE A 103 3.84 -8.38 0.95
N GLY A 104 2.84 -8.90 0.25
CA GLY A 104 1.45 -8.42 0.35
C GLY A 104 0.90 -8.51 1.78
N LEU A 105 1.11 -9.64 2.46
CA LEU A 105 0.73 -9.83 3.85
C LEU A 105 1.48 -8.87 4.78
N CYS A 106 2.79 -8.74 4.62
CA CYS A 106 3.61 -7.81 5.41
C CYS A 106 3.09 -6.37 5.29
N PHE A 107 2.79 -5.89 4.08
CA PHE A 107 2.25 -4.56 3.86
C PHE A 107 0.84 -4.41 4.43
N TYR A 108 -0.02 -5.42 4.31
CA TYR A 108 -1.37 -5.42 4.88
C TYR A 108 -1.34 -5.31 6.42
N PHE A 109 -0.48 -6.10 7.08
CA PHE A 109 -0.32 -6.03 8.54
C PHE A 109 0.28 -4.69 8.97
N ALA A 110 1.25 -4.16 8.22
CA ALA A 110 1.80 -2.83 8.48
C ALA A 110 0.72 -1.75 8.38
N ALA A 111 -0.14 -1.79 7.36
CA ALA A 111 -1.26 -0.86 7.18
C ALA A 111 -2.24 -0.92 8.37
N LYS A 112 -2.63 -2.12 8.80
CA LYS A 112 -3.49 -2.31 9.97
C LYS A 112 -2.86 -1.76 11.24
N LYS A 113 -1.57 -2.02 11.47
CA LYS A 113 -0.84 -1.54 12.65
C LYS A 113 -0.78 -0.01 12.70
N VAL A 114 -0.48 0.64 11.57
CA VAL A 114 -0.44 2.11 11.46
C VAL A 114 -1.82 2.72 11.73
N ARG A 115 -2.89 2.15 11.15
CA ARG A 115 -4.26 2.62 11.36
C ARG A 115 -4.71 2.49 12.81
N ASN A 116 -4.43 1.36 13.45
CA ASN A 116 -4.81 1.12 14.84
C ASN A 116 -4.09 2.05 15.82
N LYS A 117 -2.78 2.30 15.61
CA LYS A 117 -2.00 3.23 16.46
C LYS A 117 -2.56 4.65 16.41
N HIS A 118 -2.98 5.12 15.23
CA HIS A 118 -3.59 6.43 15.07
C HIS A 118 -4.94 6.57 15.81
N ILE A 119 -5.78 5.53 15.74
CA ILE A 119 -7.07 5.51 16.44
C ILE A 119 -6.84 5.63 17.96
N LEU A 120 -5.93 4.83 18.51
CA LEU A 120 -5.62 4.86 19.95
C LEU A 120 -5.11 6.24 20.40
N MET A 121 -4.19 6.84 19.66
CA MET A 121 -3.67 8.19 19.96
C MET A 121 -4.75 9.27 19.89
N SER A 122 -5.70 9.15 18.97
CA SER A 122 -6.81 10.10 18.82
C SER A 122 -7.80 9.99 19.98
N VAL A 123 -8.11 8.76 20.41
CA VAL A 123 -8.97 8.49 21.57
C VAL A 123 -8.34 9.01 22.86
N GLU A 124 -7.06 8.72 23.08
CA GLU A 124 -6.32 9.16 24.27
C GLU A 124 -6.27 10.70 24.38
N LYS A 125 -6.02 11.40 23.28
CA LYS A 125 -6.10 12.87 23.24
C LYS A 125 -7.49 13.39 23.58
N GLY A 126 -8.54 12.75 23.08
CA GLY A 126 -9.93 13.11 23.40
C GLY A 126 -10.24 12.98 24.89
N LEU A 127 -9.88 11.84 25.49
CA LEU A 127 -10.06 11.57 26.92
C LEU A 127 -9.27 12.53 27.81
N ASN A 128 -8.03 12.85 27.45
CA ASN A 128 -7.21 13.81 28.19
C ASN A 128 -7.78 15.23 28.12
N SER A 129 -8.30 15.64 26.97
CA SER A 129 -8.91 16.96 26.77
C SER A 129 -10.20 17.11 27.59
N SER A 130 -11.06 16.09 27.61
CA SER A 130 -12.29 16.11 28.42
C SER A 130 -11.99 16.11 29.92
N LYS A 131 -10.98 15.35 30.35
CA LYS A 131 -10.53 15.32 31.75
C LYS A 131 -10.03 16.69 32.20
N GLN A 132 -9.19 17.35 31.40
CA GLN A 132 -8.71 18.70 31.71
C GLN A 132 -9.84 19.73 31.78
N ALA A 133 -10.80 19.69 30.85
CA ALA A 133 -11.97 20.57 30.88
C ALA A 133 -12.81 20.39 32.15
N SER A 134 -13.00 19.14 32.59
CA SER A 134 -13.74 18.84 33.83
C SER A 134 -13.02 19.32 35.10
N LEU A 135 -11.68 19.21 35.14
CA LEU A 135 -10.85 19.67 36.26
C LEU A 135 -10.82 21.19 36.37
N LYS A 136 -10.75 21.89 35.23
CA LYS A 136 -10.82 23.35 35.17
C LYS A 136 -12.17 23.87 35.67
N LYS A 137 -13.27 23.26 35.23
CA LYS A 137 -14.63 23.61 35.68
C LYS A 137 -14.87 23.34 37.17
N ARG A 138 -14.14 22.38 37.76
CA ARG A 138 -14.22 22.05 39.19
C ARG A 138 -13.40 23.01 40.07
N HIS A 139 -12.30 23.58 39.54
CA HIS A 139 -11.48 24.58 40.25
C HIS A 139 -11.99 26.02 40.11
N ASP A 140 -12.80 26.31 39.10
CA ASP A 140 -13.45 27.62 38.91
C ASP A 140 -14.97 27.45 38.78
N PRO A 141 -15.68 27.15 39.90
CA PRO A 141 -17.11 26.88 39.88
C PRO A 141 -17.97 28.15 39.73
N LEU A 142 -17.41 29.35 39.91
CA LEU A 142 -18.15 30.62 39.93
C LEU A 142 -17.82 31.57 38.78
N GLY A 143 -16.79 31.29 37.95
CA GLY A 143 -16.53 32.04 36.72
C GLY A 143 -16.39 33.54 36.96
N ILE A 144 -15.68 33.92 38.03
CA ILE A 144 -15.50 35.33 38.39
C ILE A 144 -14.30 35.85 37.61
N HIS A 145 -14.55 36.34 36.41
CA HIS A 145 -13.65 37.22 35.65
C HIS A 145 -14.19 38.64 35.66
#